data_AF-A0A7C3C7I4-F1
#
_entry.id   AF-A0A7C3C7I4-F1
#
_cell.length_a   1.000
_cell.length_b   1.000
_cell.length_c   1.000
_cell.angle_alpha   90.00
_cell.angle_beta   90.00
_cell.angle_gamma   90.00
#
_symmetry.space_group_name_H-M   'P 1'
#
loop_
_entity.id
_entity.type
_entity.pdbx_description
1 polymer ?
#
loop_
_entity_poly.entity_id
_entity_poly.type
_entity_poly.pdbx_seq_one_letter_code
_entity_poly.pdbx_strand_id
1 'polypeptide(L)'
;MPGDDVRDEILAKIRAAICRPSGGPPPQPPEPLLTAPEVPLEERIEQFSAALEKLSGKAHVAESAEAARALVEELITGCSAIASNSPLLREYGITSLTGVF
;
A
#
# COMPACT_ATOMS: atom_id res chain seq x y z
N MET A 1 2.83 -20.35 35.34
CA MET A 1 3.90 -19.39 35.08
C MET A 1 3.64 -18.17 35.97
N PRO A 2 4.55 -17.77 36.85
CA PRO A 2 4.30 -16.74 37.88
C PRO A 2 4.23 -15.29 37.36
N GLY A 3 4.25 -15.08 36.03
CA GLY A 3 4.20 -13.75 35.40
C GLY A 3 2.86 -13.36 34.78
N ASP A 4 1.91 -14.30 34.69
CA ASP A 4 0.58 -14.03 34.11
C ASP A 4 -0.30 -13.21 35.08
N ASP A 5 -0.18 -13.44 36.39
CA ASP A 5 -0.97 -12.75 37.42
C ASP A 5 -0.72 -11.23 37.46
N VAL A 6 0.54 -10.78 37.37
CA VAL A 6 0.87 -9.34 37.40
C VAL A 6 0.36 -8.63 36.14
N ARG A 7 0.51 -9.27 34.98
CA ARG A 7 0.00 -8.76 33.71
C ARG A 7 -1.52 -8.66 33.75
N ASP A 8 -2.19 -9.69 34.23
CA ASP A 8 -3.65 -9.74 34.31
C ASP A 8 -4.21 -8.75 35.32
N GLU A 9 -3.54 -8.52 36.44
CA GLU A 9 -3.91 -7.49 37.42
C GLU A 9 -3.80 -6.07 36.82
N ILE A 10 -2.71 -5.79 36.10
CA ILE A 10 -2.54 -4.50 35.39
C ILE A 10 -3.61 -4.32 34.32
N LEU A 11 -3.87 -5.35 33.51
CA LEU A 11 -4.91 -5.30 32.48
C LEU A 11 -6.31 -5.17 33.09
N ALA A 12 -6.58 -5.79 34.24
CA ALA A 12 -7.83 -5.63 34.97
C ALA A 12 -8.02 -4.18 35.47
N LYS A 13 -6.99 -3.56 36.03
CA LYS A 13 -7.00 -2.15 36.46
C LYS A 13 -7.26 -1.20 35.30
N ILE A 14 -6.58 -1.39 34.17
CA ILE A 14 -6.78 -0.58 32.96
C ILE A 14 -8.22 -0.73 32.44
N ARG A 15 -8.71 -1.97 32.33
CA ARG A 15 -10.09 -2.28 31.91
C ARG A 15 -11.14 -1.61 32.80
N ALA A 16 -10.94 -1.66 34.13
CA ALA A 16 -11.82 -1.00 35.08
C ALA A 16 -11.81 0.53 34.89
N ALA A 17 -10.64 1.13 34.68
CA ALA A 17 -10.52 2.59 34.47
C ALA A 17 -11.21 3.08 33.19
N ILE A 18 -11.28 2.24 32.15
CA ILE A 18 -11.97 2.57 30.88
C ILE A 18 -13.38 1.97 30.79
N CYS A 19 -13.93 1.48 31.92
CA CYS A 19 -15.26 0.86 32.00
C CYS A 19 -15.49 -0.28 30.99
N ARG A 20 -14.45 -1.06 30.67
CA ARG A 20 -14.51 -2.11 29.65
C ARG A 20 -14.42 -3.51 30.27
N PRO A 21 -15.36 -4.43 29.98
CA PRO A 21 -15.27 -5.81 30.46
C PRO A 21 -14.10 -6.57 29.79
N SER A 22 -13.50 -7.51 30.52
CA SER A 22 -12.50 -8.43 29.97
C SER A 22 -13.10 -9.30 28.85
N GLY A 23 -12.39 -9.44 27.74
CA GLY A 23 -12.84 -10.24 26.60
C GLY A 23 -13.98 -9.65 25.78
N GLY A 24 -14.51 -8.46 26.13
CA GLY A 24 -15.57 -7.81 25.35
C GLY A 24 -15.07 -7.36 23.96
N PRO A 25 -15.90 -7.49 22.91
CA PRO A 25 -15.53 -6.99 21.58
C PRO A 25 -15.19 -5.49 21.66
N PRO A 26 -14.26 -4.99 20.83
CA PRO A 26 -14.07 -3.54 20.72
C PRO A 26 -15.39 -2.89 20.29
N PRO A 27 -15.67 -1.65 20.74
CA PRO A 27 -16.81 -0.92 20.22
C PRO A 27 -16.69 -0.79 18.70
N GLN A 28 -17.82 -0.74 18.01
CA GLN A 28 -17.82 -0.47 16.58
C GLN A 28 -17.12 0.88 16.35
N PRO A 29 -16.20 0.98 15.37
CA PRO A 29 -15.58 2.26 15.05
C PRO A 29 -16.66 3.27 14.63
N PRO A 30 -16.50 4.56 14.95
CA PRO A 30 -17.39 5.60 14.46
C PRO A 30 -17.35 5.65 12.93
N GLU A 31 -18.39 6.22 12.32
CA GLU A 31 -18.41 6.40 10.87
C GLU A 31 -17.24 7.27 10.40
N PRO A 32 -16.57 6.88 9.30
CA PRO A 32 -15.47 7.68 8.76
C PRO A 32 -16.00 9.02 8.27
N LEU A 33 -15.39 10.11 8.75
CA LEU A 33 -15.71 11.47 8.28
C LEU A 33 -15.01 11.81 6.96
N LEU A 34 -14.00 11.04 6.58
CA LEU A 34 -13.26 11.19 5.33
C LEU A 34 -13.91 10.32 4.26
N THR A 35 -14.52 10.96 3.27
CA THR A 35 -15.01 10.31 2.06
C THR A 35 -13.97 10.49 0.96
N ALA A 36 -13.52 9.38 0.37
CA ALA A 36 -12.69 9.46 -0.83
C ALA A 36 -13.55 10.03 -1.97
N PRO A 37 -13.11 11.12 -2.65
CA PRO A 37 -13.85 11.64 -3.78
C PRO A 37 -13.89 10.61 -4.90
N GLU A 38 -15.06 10.47 -5.54
CA GLU A 38 -15.18 9.70 -6.77
C GLU A 38 -14.57 10.50 -7.92
N VAL A 39 -13.32 10.18 -8.25
CA VAL A 39 -12.58 10.76 -9.37
C VAL A 39 -12.48 9.69 -10.46
N PRO A 40 -12.82 10.01 -11.73
CA PRO A 40 -12.63 9.11 -12.87
C PRO A 40 -11.20 8.55 -12.93
N LEU A 41 -11.04 7.32 -13.43
CA LEU A 41 -9.73 6.66 -13.46
C LEU A 41 -8.71 7.46 -14.26
N GLU A 42 -9.13 7.97 -15.42
CA GLU A 42 -8.30 8.75 -16.34
C GLU A 42 -7.79 10.02 -15.64
N GLU A 43 -8.69 10.74 -14.95
CA GLU A 43 -8.32 11.94 -14.20
C GLU A 43 -7.37 11.60 -13.03
N ARG A 44 -7.54 10.45 -12.37
CA ARG A 44 -6.62 9.99 -11.32
C ARG A 44 -5.22 9.71 -11.89
N ILE A 45 -5.12 9.10 -13.07
CA ILE A 45 -3.85 8.81 -13.74
C ILE A 45 -3.16 10.12 -14.12
N GLU A 46 -3.91 11.08 -14.67
CA GLU A 46 -3.38 12.41 -15.04
C GLU A 46 -2.87 13.18 -13.82
N GLN A 47 -3.66 13.23 -12.74
CA GLN A 47 -3.27 13.90 -11.49
C GLN A 47 -2.01 13.27 -10.88
N PHE A 48 -1.95 11.94 -10.84
CA PHE A 48 -0.78 11.22 -10.33
C PHE A 48 0.47 11.50 -11.18
N SER A 49 0.34 11.41 -12.51
CA SER A 49 1.45 11.64 -13.44
C SER A 49 2.00 13.06 -13.30
N ALA A 50 1.12 14.07 -13.28
CA ALA A 50 1.52 15.46 -13.11
C ALA A 50 2.18 15.73 -11.74
N ALA A 51 1.69 15.09 -10.67
CA ALA A 51 2.30 15.19 -9.35
C ALA A 51 3.69 14.54 -9.31
N LEU A 52 3.85 13.37 -9.94
CA LEU A 52 5.13 12.66 -9.99
C LEU A 52 6.17 13.44 -10.81
N GLU A 53 5.77 14.04 -11.91
CA GLU A 53 6.63 14.88 -12.75
C GLU A 53 7.10 16.14 -12.02
N LYS A 54 6.25 16.76 -11.19
CA LYS A 54 6.66 17.88 -10.32
C LYS A 54 7.75 17.48 -9.31
N LEU A 55 7.82 16.19 -8.96
CA LEU A 55 8.89 15.63 -8.12
C LEU A 55 10.12 15.18 -8.94
N SER A 56 10.23 15.63 -10.20
CA SER A 56 11.26 15.20 -11.16
C SER A 56 11.23 13.69 -11.47
N GLY A 57 10.12 13.02 -11.18
CA GLY A 57 9.87 11.66 -11.66
C GLY A 57 9.42 11.66 -13.13
N LYS A 58 9.35 10.47 -13.72
CA LYS A 58 8.78 10.25 -15.06
C LYS A 58 7.63 9.25 -14.95
N ALA A 59 6.51 9.57 -15.60
CA ALA A 59 5.37 8.69 -15.71
C ALA A 59 5.16 8.30 -17.18
N HIS A 60 4.79 7.06 -17.43
CA HIS A 60 4.39 6.57 -18.75
C HIS A 60 3.08 5.79 -18.59
N VAL A 61 2.09 6.11 -19.42
CA VAL A 61 0.83 5.37 -19.51
C VAL A 61 0.95 4.42 -20.69
N ALA A 62 0.98 3.11 -20.42
CA ALA A 62 1.05 2.09 -21.45
C ALA A 62 -0.37 1.62 -21.84
N GLU A 63 -0.57 1.35 -23.11
CA GLU A 63 -1.88 0.93 -23.65
C GLU A 63 -2.20 -0.55 -23.37
N SER A 64 -1.19 -1.35 -23.03
CA SER A 64 -1.33 -2.77 -22.68
C SER A 64 -0.23 -3.25 -21.75
N ALA A 65 -0.41 -4.46 -21.19
CA ALA A 65 0.60 -5.12 -20.37
C ALA A 65 1.90 -5.38 -21.15
N GLU A 66 1.80 -5.79 -22.41
CA GLU A 66 2.93 -6.01 -23.31
C GLU A 66 3.67 -4.71 -23.60
N ALA A 67 2.94 -3.63 -23.88
CA ALA A 67 3.53 -2.31 -24.09
C ALA A 67 4.26 -1.82 -22.82
N ALA A 68 3.67 -2.04 -21.64
CA ALA A 68 4.30 -1.71 -20.37
C ALA A 68 5.61 -2.49 -20.16
N ARG A 69 5.59 -3.80 -20.43
CA ARG A 69 6.77 -4.66 -20.30
C ARG A 69 7.89 -4.22 -21.25
N ALA A 70 7.57 -4.00 -22.53
CA ALA A 70 8.56 -3.57 -23.53
C ALA A 70 9.19 -2.22 -23.16
N LEU A 71 8.37 -1.27 -22.69
CA LEU A 71 8.86 0.03 -22.24
C LEU A 71 9.80 -0.08 -21.03
N VAL A 72 9.48 -0.95 -20.05
CA VAL A 72 10.39 -1.17 -18.92
C VAL A 72 11.69 -1.81 -19.37
N GLU A 73 11.64 -2.81 -20.24
CA GLU A 73 12.83 -3.48 -20.78
C GLU A 73 13.77 -2.50 -21.49
N GLU A 74 13.22 -1.58 -22.28
CA GLU A 74 14.00 -0.50 -22.91
C GLU A 74 14.62 0.42 -21.86
N LEU A 75 13.84 0.91 -20.89
CA LEU A 75 14.29 1.86 -19.88
C LEU A 75 15.41 1.34 -18.98
N ILE A 76 15.42 0.03 -18.69
CA ILE A 76 16.42 -0.59 -17.82
C ILE A 76 17.65 -1.07 -18.59
N THR A 77 17.74 -0.86 -19.90
CA THR A 77 18.87 -1.32 -20.70
C THR A 77 20.19 -0.76 -20.15
N GLY A 78 21.06 -1.66 -19.67
CA GLY A 78 22.36 -1.30 -19.07
C GLY A 78 22.29 -0.83 -17.62
N CYS A 79 21.12 -0.86 -16.98
CA CYS A 79 20.87 -0.43 -15.62
C CYS A 79 20.16 -1.52 -14.80
N SER A 80 20.27 -1.45 -13.47
CA SER A 80 19.44 -2.25 -12.55
C SER A 80 18.24 -1.44 -12.06
N ALA A 81 17.09 -2.08 -11.90
CA ALA A 81 15.89 -1.48 -11.35
C ALA A 81 15.34 -2.30 -10.17
N ILE A 82 14.73 -1.62 -9.20
CA ILE A 82 14.01 -2.25 -8.09
C ILE A 82 12.51 -2.20 -8.38
N ALA A 83 11.87 -3.35 -8.43
CA ALA A 83 10.43 -3.45 -8.59
C ALA A 83 9.73 -3.16 -7.25
N SER A 84 8.58 -2.49 -7.31
CA SER A 84 7.67 -2.46 -6.17
C SER A 84 7.01 -3.84 -5.99
N ASN A 85 6.51 -4.16 -4.79
CA ASN A 85 5.83 -5.43 -4.54
C ASN A 85 4.38 -5.46 -5.10
N SER A 86 4.14 -4.80 -6.22
CA SER A 86 2.83 -4.76 -6.87
C SER A 86 2.56 -6.09 -7.60
N PRO A 87 1.39 -6.74 -7.38
CA PRO A 87 1.01 -7.95 -8.12
C PRO A 87 1.01 -7.75 -9.64
N LEU A 88 0.63 -6.55 -10.11
CA LEU A 88 0.56 -6.22 -11.53
C LEU A 88 1.92 -6.34 -12.22
N LEU A 89 3.02 -6.02 -11.54
CA LEU A 89 4.36 -6.15 -12.13
C LEU A 89 4.72 -7.61 -12.39
N ARG A 90 4.23 -8.53 -11.56
CA ARG A 90 4.42 -9.97 -11.76
C ARG A 90 3.51 -10.48 -12.88
N GLU A 91 2.25 -10.05 -12.89
CA GLU A 91 1.28 -10.42 -13.93
C GLU A 91 1.73 -9.97 -15.32
N TYR A 92 2.32 -8.77 -15.43
CA TYR A 92 2.86 -8.24 -16.70
C TYR A 92 4.26 -8.79 -17.00
N GLY A 93 4.82 -9.64 -16.13
CA GLY A 93 6.12 -10.26 -16.29
C GLY A 93 7.31 -9.29 -16.16
N ILE A 94 7.09 -8.07 -15.66
CA ILE A 94 8.14 -7.07 -15.44
C ILE A 94 9.17 -7.57 -14.42
N THR A 95 8.73 -8.25 -13.37
CA THR A 95 9.65 -8.83 -12.36
C THR A 95 10.51 -9.98 -12.90
N SER A 96 10.25 -10.46 -14.12
CA SER A 96 11.05 -11.51 -14.76
C SER A 96 12.11 -10.95 -15.72
N LEU A 97 12.16 -9.62 -15.92
CA LEU A 97 13.16 -8.98 -16.78
C LEU A 97 14.54 -9.01 -16.13
N THR A 98 15.56 -9.24 -16.94
CA THR A 98 16.96 -9.20 -16.50
C THR A 98 17.30 -7.81 -15.96
N GLY A 99 17.85 -7.74 -14.75
CA GLY A 99 18.21 -6.47 -14.10
C GLY A 99 17.11 -5.88 -13.22
N VAL A 100 15.94 -6.53 -13.12
CA VAL A 100 14.89 -6.18 -12.15
C VAL A 100 15.02 -7.04 -10.89
N PHE A 101 14.96 -6.40 -9.72
CA PHE A 101 15.07 -7.03 -8.41
C PHE A 101 13.85 -6.74 -7.52
#